data_AF-A0A256YYW6-F1
#
_entry.id   AF-A0A256YYW6-F1
#
_cell.length_a   1.000
_cell.length_b   1.000
_cell.length_c   1.000
_cell.angle_alpha   90.00
_cell.angle_beta   90.00
_cell.angle_gamma   90.00
#
_symmetry.space_group_name_H-M   'P 1'
#
loop_
_entity.id
_entity.type
_entity.pdbx_description
1 polymer ?
#
loop_
_entity_poly.entity_id
_entity_poly.type
_entity_poly.pdbx_seq_one_letter_code
_entity_poly.pdbx_strand_id
1 'polypeptide(L)'
;ASVLGKNKAWMGAWMAWISTAIGFYYAVVMGWTIRYAWGSMSGTVSFSGARASWEGFLASPGLVVLFQIIALGVSALVVYMGIEKGVEKVNKILIPTLIGLLLISMIRALTLPGAGRGVAYIFTPHADTFFNGKTWISALAQSAWSCSAGMGMAITYGAYTRRKDDTTLNTALTGLGDTTVALIAGIMIFATVFAMSPTLSSAEAAVETGGSGLTFIYLPQLFGEMIGGRWVAIAFFLAMAFAALTSMIATYENAVKNFVDAGWGRKKAIGVLTLGMLLLGLPSAMLILPVNGTPTPVFLDNQDFVWGLGLVVSGAFIYFLVWKYGITRFRENYINSRFADMKVGRWFDILFKYVIPVELVVMSVWFIYQTIVNPTDEWWVSGIVGFLVMMGQWILAILGVRYISRKVQDRLVDDGFDPYSTIDDDILREEGEEPAPSSLVPHEGMDIGESIA
;
A
#
# COMPACT_ATOMS: atom_id res chain seq x y z
N ALA A 1 -17.09 13.23 7.72
CA ALA A 1 -18.06 13.37 8.82
C ALA A 1 -19.44 13.68 8.26
N SER A 2 -19.53 14.58 7.28
CA SER A 2 -20.70 14.85 6.42
C SER A 2 -21.60 13.64 6.10
N VAL A 3 -21.06 12.50 5.61
CA VAL A 3 -21.89 11.34 5.20
C VAL A 3 -22.28 10.40 6.35
N LEU A 4 -21.33 10.05 7.23
CA LEU A 4 -21.51 9.00 8.25
C LEU A 4 -21.83 9.53 9.66
N GLY A 5 -21.69 10.83 9.90
CA GLY A 5 -21.82 11.49 11.20
C GLY A 5 -20.52 11.54 12.02
N LYS A 6 -20.48 12.42 13.02
CA LYS A 6 -19.30 12.69 13.88
C LYS A 6 -18.75 11.41 14.54
N ASN A 7 -19.64 10.56 15.03
CA ASN A 7 -19.31 9.30 15.73
C ASN A 7 -18.60 8.24 14.86
N LYS A 8 -18.55 8.43 13.54
CA LYS A 8 -17.94 7.48 12.59
C LYS A 8 -16.68 8.01 11.91
N ALA A 9 -16.27 9.26 12.16
CA ALA A 9 -15.08 9.82 11.52
C ALA A 9 -13.76 9.11 11.89
N TRP A 10 -13.72 8.42 13.03
CA TRP A 10 -12.59 7.57 13.41
C TRP A 10 -12.27 6.49 12.36
N MET A 11 -13.21 6.11 11.49
CA MET A 11 -12.97 5.21 10.37
C MET A 11 -11.96 5.80 9.36
N GLY A 12 -12.02 7.11 9.11
CA GLY A 12 -11.01 7.80 8.29
C GLY A 12 -9.66 7.90 8.99
N ALA A 13 -9.67 8.16 10.31
CA ALA A 13 -8.45 8.17 11.12
C ALA A 13 -7.79 6.78 11.20
N TRP A 14 -8.57 5.70 11.18
CA TRP A 14 -8.07 4.34 11.01
C TRP A 14 -7.31 4.17 9.69
N MET A 15 -7.89 4.60 8.57
CA MET A 15 -7.24 4.49 7.25
C MET A 15 -5.91 5.26 7.22
N ALA A 16 -5.88 6.47 7.78
CA ALA A 16 -4.65 7.25 7.94
C ALA A 16 -3.61 6.54 8.82
N TRP A 17 -4.05 5.92 9.91
CA TRP A 17 -3.17 5.14 10.79
C TRP A 17 -2.59 3.93 10.08
N ILE A 18 -3.39 3.17 9.32
CA ILE A 18 -2.89 2.01 8.57
C ILE A 18 -1.79 2.44 7.59
N SER A 19 -1.99 3.51 6.83
CA SER A 19 -0.95 4.06 5.96
C SER A 19 0.31 4.42 6.76
N THR A 20 0.17 5.10 7.89
CA THR A 20 1.29 5.46 8.76
C THR A 20 2.04 4.23 9.30
N ALA A 21 1.30 3.20 9.74
CA ALA A 21 1.83 1.98 10.31
C ALA A 21 2.58 1.13 9.27
N ILE A 22 2.08 1.10 8.03
CA ILE A 22 2.81 0.53 6.90
C ILE A 22 4.12 1.28 6.66
N GLY A 23 4.10 2.60 6.78
CA GLY A 23 5.29 3.45 6.71
C GLY A 23 6.41 3.05 7.68
N PHE A 24 6.10 2.46 8.84
CA PHE A 24 7.12 2.06 9.83
C PHE A 24 8.08 1.00 9.29
N TYR A 25 7.54 -0.09 8.74
CA TYR A 25 8.38 -1.16 8.18
C TYR A 25 8.77 -0.87 6.72
N TYR A 26 7.93 -0.14 5.97
CA TYR A 26 8.23 0.19 4.57
C TYR A 26 9.48 1.06 4.42
N ALA A 27 9.81 1.88 5.43
CA ALA A 27 11.09 2.58 5.50
C ALA A 27 12.31 1.64 5.44
N VAL A 28 12.20 0.44 6.01
CA VAL A 28 13.25 -0.59 5.96
C VAL A 28 13.36 -1.17 4.56
N VAL A 29 12.23 -1.50 3.92
CA VAL A 29 12.16 -2.00 2.53
C VAL A 29 12.73 -0.99 1.54
N MET A 30 12.37 0.28 1.68
CA MET A 30 12.99 1.37 0.92
C MET A 30 14.50 1.43 1.15
N GLY A 31 14.96 1.27 2.40
CA GLY A 31 16.39 1.15 2.73
C GLY A 31 17.10 0.03 1.96
N TRP A 32 16.46 -1.14 1.78
CA TRP A 32 17.01 -2.25 1.01
C TRP A 32 17.25 -1.87 -0.46
N THR A 33 16.30 -1.16 -1.08
CA THR A 33 16.46 -0.69 -2.47
C THR A 33 17.62 0.29 -2.61
N ILE A 34 17.81 1.20 -1.65
CA ILE A 34 18.94 2.15 -1.62
C ILE A 34 20.25 1.38 -1.43
N ARG A 35 20.29 0.39 -0.54
CA ARG A 35 21.46 -0.49 -0.33
C ARG A 35 21.86 -1.22 -1.59
N TYR A 36 20.91 -1.68 -2.39
CA TYR A 36 21.18 -2.40 -3.64
C TYR A 36 21.56 -1.47 -4.79
N ALA A 37 20.99 -0.27 -4.86
CA ALA A 37 21.44 0.76 -5.80
C ALA A 37 22.91 1.15 -5.53
N TRP A 38 23.23 1.47 -4.27
CA TRP A 38 24.60 1.72 -3.83
C TRP A 38 25.49 0.50 -4.01
N GLY A 39 24.98 -0.69 -3.70
CA GLY A 39 25.72 -1.94 -3.77
C GLY A 39 26.16 -2.31 -5.18
N SER A 40 25.26 -2.12 -6.14
CA SER A 40 25.53 -2.32 -7.57
C SER A 40 26.53 -1.29 -8.10
N MET A 41 26.48 -0.06 -7.58
CA MET A 41 27.39 1.02 -7.96
C MET A 41 28.79 0.83 -7.37
N SER A 42 28.90 0.48 -6.08
CA SER A 42 30.16 0.27 -5.36
C SER A 42 30.80 -1.09 -5.65
N GLY A 43 30.03 -2.06 -6.14
CA GLY A 43 30.48 -3.45 -6.33
C GLY A 43 30.40 -4.31 -5.07
N THR A 44 29.75 -3.83 -4.01
CA THR A 44 29.54 -4.59 -2.76
C THR A 44 28.37 -5.58 -2.84
N VAL A 45 27.57 -5.55 -3.91
CA VAL A 45 26.63 -6.62 -4.28
C VAL A 45 27.29 -7.48 -5.35
N SER A 46 27.55 -8.74 -5.02
CA SER A 46 28.06 -9.71 -5.99
C SER A 46 26.89 -10.31 -6.76
N PHE A 47 26.96 -10.31 -8.08
CA PHE A 47 25.91 -10.93 -8.92
C PHE A 47 26.02 -12.45 -8.94
N SER A 48 27.24 -13.00 -8.94
CA SER A 48 27.48 -14.44 -8.81
C SER A 48 27.23 -14.94 -7.38
N GLY A 49 27.48 -14.07 -6.38
CA GLY A 49 27.22 -14.32 -4.96
C GLY A 49 25.99 -13.58 -4.43
N ALA A 50 24.93 -13.43 -5.23
CA ALA A 50 23.78 -12.58 -4.89
C ALA A 50 23.08 -13.00 -3.60
N ARG A 51 22.89 -14.32 -3.40
CA ARG A 51 22.31 -14.87 -2.16
C ARG A 51 23.15 -14.50 -0.94
N ALA A 52 24.45 -14.75 -0.99
CA ALA A 52 25.36 -14.39 0.10
C ALA A 52 25.40 -12.87 0.35
N SER A 53 25.25 -12.05 -0.70
CA SER A 53 25.18 -10.59 -0.58
C SER A 53 23.90 -10.15 0.15
N TRP A 54 22.76 -10.77 -0.15
CA TRP A 54 21.48 -10.51 0.49
C TRP A 54 21.47 -10.97 1.95
N GLU A 55 21.81 -12.23 2.17
CA GLU A 55 21.79 -12.85 3.50
C GLU A 55 22.83 -12.21 4.42
N GLY A 56 24.02 -11.87 3.92
CA GLY A 56 25.04 -11.15 4.68
C GLY A 56 24.61 -9.73 5.06
N PHE A 57 23.84 -9.07 4.20
CA PHE A 57 23.25 -7.77 4.51
C PHE A 57 22.17 -7.89 5.60
N LEU A 58 21.23 -8.84 5.47
CA LEU A 58 20.20 -9.08 6.49
C LEU A 58 20.81 -9.53 7.83
N ALA A 59 21.87 -10.33 7.80
CA ALA A 59 22.60 -10.75 8.99
C ALA A 59 23.39 -9.60 9.66
N SER A 60 23.37 -8.40 9.10
CA SER A 60 24.01 -7.19 9.64
C SER A 60 22.96 -6.15 10.07
N PRO A 61 22.25 -6.30 11.21
CA PRO A 61 21.23 -5.38 11.67
C PRO A 61 21.66 -3.90 11.67
N GLY A 62 22.92 -3.61 12.01
CA GLY A 62 23.45 -2.24 11.98
C GLY A 62 23.44 -1.63 10.57
N LEU A 63 23.71 -2.42 9.52
CA LEU A 63 23.59 -1.96 8.14
C LEU A 63 22.13 -1.79 7.74
N VAL A 64 21.24 -2.71 8.12
CA VAL A 64 19.80 -2.59 7.81
C VAL A 64 19.23 -1.31 8.45
N VAL A 65 19.54 -1.06 9.72
CA VAL A 65 19.15 0.18 10.44
C VAL A 65 19.77 1.43 9.80
N LEU A 66 21.03 1.38 9.40
CA LEU A 66 21.68 2.50 8.70
C LEU A 66 20.90 2.88 7.43
N PHE A 67 20.53 1.90 6.61
CA PHE A 67 19.77 2.17 5.38
C PHE A 67 18.31 2.58 5.65
N GLN A 68 17.70 2.13 6.75
CA GLN A 68 16.41 2.67 7.22
C GLN A 68 16.53 4.16 7.60
N ILE A 69 17.59 4.55 8.34
CA ILE A 69 17.86 5.94 8.71
C ILE A 69 18.05 6.80 7.45
N ILE A 70 18.81 6.31 6.47
CA ILE A 70 19.01 7.01 5.20
C ILE A 70 17.66 7.18 4.47
N ALA A 71 16.86 6.12 4.36
CA ALA A 71 15.56 6.16 3.70
C ALA A 71 14.61 7.18 4.34
N LEU A 72 14.51 7.17 5.67
CA LEU A 72 13.70 8.12 6.43
C LEU A 72 14.25 9.54 6.33
N GLY A 73 15.56 9.72 6.42
CA GLY A 73 16.21 11.02 6.32
C GLY A 73 15.93 11.70 4.98
N VAL A 74 16.07 10.97 3.88
CA VAL A 74 15.75 11.48 2.53
C VAL A 74 14.26 11.80 2.40
N SER A 75 13.39 10.91 2.87
CA SER A 75 11.93 11.11 2.80
C SER A 75 11.49 12.35 3.60
N ALA A 76 11.98 12.47 4.84
CA ALA A 76 11.69 13.61 5.71
C ALA A 76 12.23 14.92 5.14
N LEU A 77 13.42 14.90 4.51
CA LEU A 77 13.99 16.08 3.86
C LEU A 77 13.11 16.56 2.70
N VAL A 78 12.66 15.63 1.85
CA VAL A 78 11.77 15.97 0.72
C VAL A 78 10.47 16.60 1.22
N VAL A 79 9.83 15.98 2.20
CA VAL A 79 8.57 16.46 2.81
C VAL A 79 8.75 17.80 3.53
N TYR A 80 9.89 17.98 4.21
CA TYR A 80 10.22 19.23 4.89
C TYR A 80 10.45 20.39 3.92
N MET A 81 11.14 20.12 2.80
CA MET A 81 11.42 21.11 1.78
C MET A 81 10.24 21.41 0.86
N GLY A 82 9.18 20.59 0.86
CA GLY A 82 8.04 20.77 -0.04
C GLY A 82 8.40 20.57 -1.51
N ILE A 83 9.36 19.68 -1.78
CA ILE A 83 9.88 19.43 -3.14
C ILE A 83 9.28 18.16 -3.77
N GLU A 84 8.09 17.75 -3.33
CA GLU A 84 7.39 16.55 -3.82
C GLU A 84 7.15 16.64 -5.33
N LYS A 85 6.83 17.84 -5.84
CA LYS A 85 6.71 18.10 -7.28
C LYS A 85 8.01 17.87 -8.05
N GLY A 86 9.16 18.11 -7.43
CA GLY A 86 10.46 17.85 -8.01
C GLY A 86 10.71 16.35 -8.15
N VAL A 87 10.40 15.58 -7.10
CA VAL A 87 10.49 14.11 -7.11
C VAL A 87 9.52 13.52 -8.15
N GLU A 88 8.31 14.04 -8.24
CA GLU A 88 7.33 13.61 -9.25
C GLU A 88 7.85 13.81 -10.69
N LYS A 89 8.53 14.93 -10.97
CA LYS A 89 9.15 15.17 -12.28
C LYS A 89 10.24 14.15 -12.61
N VAL A 90 11.07 13.79 -11.63
CA VAL A 90 12.10 12.77 -11.81
C VAL A 90 11.46 11.40 -12.04
N ASN A 91 10.40 11.07 -11.30
CA ASN A 91 9.69 9.80 -11.45
C ASN A 91 8.98 9.65 -12.80
N LYS A 92 8.56 10.75 -13.44
CA LYS A 92 8.04 10.71 -14.83
C LYS A 92 9.05 10.18 -15.83
N ILE A 93 10.35 10.20 -15.52
CA ILE A 93 11.41 9.60 -16.34
C ILE A 93 11.78 8.21 -15.80
N LEU A 94 11.94 8.07 -14.48
CA LEU A 94 12.43 6.83 -13.88
C LEU A 94 11.42 5.68 -13.97
N ILE A 95 10.10 5.93 -13.86
CA ILE A 95 9.10 4.87 -13.96
C ILE A 95 9.04 4.27 -15.38
N PRO A 96 8.95 5.06 -16.48
CA PRO A 96 9.09 4.52 -17.82
C PRO A 96 10.43 3.83 -18.06
N THR A 97 11.52 4.37 -17.49
CA THR A 97 12.84 3.73 -17.55
C THR A 97 12.82 2.36 -16.87
N LEU A 98 12.20 2.23 -15.70
CA LEU A 98 12.06 0.96 -14.99
C LEU A 98 11.28 -0.06 -15.81
N ILE A 99 10.18 0.36 -16.47
CA ILE A 99 9.42 -0.52 -17.38
C ILE A 99 10.30 -0.98 -18.56
N GLY A 100 11.08 -0.06 -19.16
CA GLY A 100 12.03 -0.41 -20.21
C GLY A 100 13.09 -1.41 -19.75
N LEU A 101 13.65 -1.21 -18.55
CA LEU A 101 14.62 -2.13 -17.95
C LEU A 101 14.00 -3.50 -17.63
N LEU A 102 12.74 -3.53 -17.16
CA LEU A 102 11.98 -4.77 -16.95
C LEU A 102 11.81 -5.53 -18.26
N LEU A 103 11.44 -4.86 -19.35
CA LEU A 103 11.27 -5.49 -20.66
C LEU A 103 12.59 -6.07 -21.20
N ILE A 104 13.68 -5.30 -21.14
CA ILE A 104 15.01 -5.76 -21.58
C ILE A 104 15.45 -6.97 -20.74
N SER A 105 15.24 -6.90 -19.42
CA SER A 105 15.59 -7.98 -18.49
C SER A 105 14.72 -9.21 -18.70
N MET A 106 13.42 -9.04 -18.99
CA MET A 106 12.51 -10.12 -19.36
C MET A 106 12.97 -10.82 -20.64
N ILE A 107 13.32 -10.06 -21.68
CA ILE A 107 13.85 -10.63 -22.94
C ILE A 107 15.11 -11.42 -22.65
N ARG A 108 16.04 -10.89 -21.84
CA ARG A 108 17.24 -11.66 -21.44
C ARG A 108 16.85 -12.94 -20.71
N ALA A 109 15.98 -12.86 -19.70
CA ALA A 109 15.56 -14.01 -18.91
C ALA A 109 14.99 -15.12 -19.79
N LEU A 110 14.16 -14.77 -20.79
CA LEU A 110 13.58 -15.72 -21.74
C LEU A 110 14.60 -16.40 -22.66
N THR A 111 15.76 -15.76 -22.91
CA THR A 111 16.85 -16.36 -23.70
C THR A 111 17.76 -17.29 -22.91
N LEU A 112 17.59 -17.38 -21.58
CA LEU A 112 18.42 -18.25 -20.76
C LEU A 112 18.05 -19.74 -20.97
N PRO A 113 19.03 -20.65 -20.97
CA PRO A 113 18.75 -22.08 -20.96
C PRO A 113 17.86 -22.46 -19.76
N GLY A 114 16.77 -23.18 -20.01
CA GLY A 114 15.82 -23.61 -18.97
C GLY A 114 14.69 -22.61 -18.64
N ALA A 115 14.72 -21.39 -19.18
CA ALA A 115 13.69 -20.36 -18.96
C ALA A 115 12.29 -20.80 -19.39
N GLY A 116 12.19 -21.62 -20.45
CA GLY A 116 10.91 -22.17 -20.93
C GLY A 116 10.15 -22.96 -19.88
N ARG A 117 10.84 -23.58 -18.90
CA ARG A 117 10.20 -24.25 -17.77
C ARG A 117 9.47 -23.27 -16.86
N GLY A 118 10.04 -22.08 -16.63
CA GLY A 118 9.41 -21.02 -15.83
C GLY A 118 8.20 -20.42 -16.53
N VAL A 119 8.28 -20.22 -17.85
CA VAL A 119 7.13 -19.77 -18.66
C VAL A 119 6.00 -20.82 -18.64
N ALA A 120 6.35 -22.10 -18.80
CA ALA A 120 5.37 -23.18 -18.68
C ALA A 120 4.76 -23.23 -17.27
N TYR A 121 5.55 -23.01 -16.22
CA TYR A 121 5.07 -23.03 -14.85
C TYR A 121 3.97 -21.97 -14.58
N ILE A 122 4.12 -20.74 -15.08
CA ILE A 122 3.13 -19.68 -14.84
C ILE A 122 1.91 -19.75 -15.78
N PHE A 123 2.06 -20.27 -16.99
CA PHE A 123 1.00 -20.28 -18.01
C PHE A 123 0.33 -21.64 -18.25
N THR A 124 0.76 -22.71 -17.57
CA THR A 124 0.05 -23.99 -17.63
C THR A 124 -1.13 -23.98 -16.65
N PRO A 125 -2.38 -23.97 -17.13
CA PRO A 125 -3.54 -23.98 -16.25
C PRO A 125 -3.70 -25.36 -15.60
N HIS A 126 -3.90 -25.38 -14.28
CA HIS A 126 -4.17 -26.58 -13.51
C HIS A 126 -5.65 -26.60 -13.10
N ALA A 127 -6.44 -27.51 -13.69
CA ALA A 127 -7.91 -27.50 -13.55
C ALA A 127 -8.38 -27.62 -12.08
N ASP A 128 -7.65 -28.38 -11.27
CA ASP A 128 -7.90 -28.56 -9.84
C ASP A 128 -7.80 -27.24 -9.04
N THR A 129 -6.95 -26.31 -9.48
CA THR A 129 -6.77 -25.02 -8.79
C THR A 129 -8.01 -24.13 -8.87
N PHE A 130 -8.85 -24.26 -9.91
CA PHE A 130 -10.09 -23.51 -10.06
C PHE A 130 -11.16 -23.92 -9.04
N PHE A 131 -11.11 -25.16 -8.56
CA PHE A 131 -12.03 -25.68 -7.54
C PHE A 131 -11.49 -25.52 -6.11
N ASN A 132 -10.25 -25.03 -5.97
CA ASN A 132 -9.65 -24.74 -4.69
C ASN A 132 -10.00 -23.31 -4.25
N GLY A 133 -10.83 -23.18 -3.21
CA GLY A 133 -11.22 -21.88 -2.65
C GLY A 133 -10.03 -21.02 -2.21
N LYS A 134 -8.91 -21.63 -1.80
CA LYS A 134 -7.66 -20.92 -1.45
C LYS A 134 -7.15 -20.10 -2.63
N THR A 135 -7.23 -20.62 -3.86
CA THR A 135 -6.74 -19.94 -5.07
C THR A 135 -7.43 -18.60 -5.27
N TRP A 136 -8.77 -18.60 -5.22
CA TRP A 136 -9.58 -17.39 -5.42
C TRP A 136 -9.37 -16.37 -4.31
N ILE A 137 -9.25 -16.85 -3.06
CA ILE A 137 -9.07 -15.96 -1.91
C ILE A 137 -7.68 -15.32 -1.94
N SER A 138 -6.64 -16.08 -2.30
CA SER A 138 -5.30 -15.54 -2.53
C SER A 138 -5.27 -14.53 -3.69
N ALA A 139 -5.99 -14.78 -4.78
CA ALA A 139 -6.08 -13.87 -5.91
C ALA A 139 -6.77 -12.54 -5.56
N LEU A 140 -7.90 -12.61 -4.83
CA LEU A 140 -8.63 -11.43 -4.36
C LEU A 140 -7.79 -10.59 -3.39
N ALA A 141 -7.13 -11.26 -2.42
CA ALA A 141 -6.21 -10.61 -1.51
C ALA A 141 -5.09 -9.88 -2.29
N GLN A 142 -4.43 -10.58 -3.21
CA GLN A 142 -3.35 -10.00 -4.02
C GLN A 142 -3.83 -8.80 -4.83
N SER A 143 -5.04 -8.85 -5.42
CA SER A 143 -5.60 -7.74 -6.19
C SER A 143 -5.85 -6.50 -5.34
N ALA A 144 -6.42 -6.68 -4.14
CA ALA A 144 -6.65 -5.57 -3.21
C ALA A 144 -5.33 -4.91 -2.76
N TRP A 145 -4.31 -5.74 -2.50
CA TRP A 145 -2.97 -5.30 -2.13
C TRP A 145 -2.24 -4.56 -3.24
N SER A 146 -2.25 -5.09 -4.46
CA SER A 146 -1.58 -4.50 -5.64
C SER A 146 -2.09 -3.07 -5.90
N CYS A 147 -3.40 -2.88 -5.78
CA CYS A 147 -4.03 -1.57 -5.96
C CYS A 147 -3.95 -0.65 -4.74
N SER A 148 -3.28 -1.05 -3.65
CA SER A 148 -3.24 -0.28 -2.39
C SER A 148 -4.63 0.08 -1.84
N ALA A 149 -5.61 -0.82 -2.05
CA ALA A 149 -7.00 -0.58 -1.66
C ALA A 149 -7.09 -0.37 -0.14
N GLY A 150 -7.79 0.68 0.30
CA GLY A 150 -7.95 0.97 1.72
C GLY A 150 -6.78 1.71 2.40
N MET A 151 -5.68 2.02 1.70
CA MET A 151 -4.59 2.84 2.26
C MET A 151 -4.96 4.33 2.40
N GLY A 152 -6.08 4.76 1.83
CA GLY A 152 -6.49 6.18 1.84
C GLY A 152 -5.70 7.09 0.88
N MET A 153 -4.59 6.61 0.30
CA MET A 153 -3.78 7.39 -0.65
C MET A 153 -4.59 7.87 -1.87
N ALA A 154 -5.43 7.00 -2.45
CA ALA A 154 -6.30 7.38 -3.56
C ALA A 154 -7.31 8.48 -3.17
N ILE A 155 -7.77 8.50 -1.92
CA ILE A 155 -8.67 9.56 -1.41
C ILE A 155 -7.88 10.87 -1.29
N THR A 156 -6.67 10.81 -0.75
CA THR A 156 -5.77 11.96 -0.66
C THR A 156 -5.44 12.54 -2.03
N TYR A 157 -5.09 11.70 -3.02
CA TYR A 157 -4.87 12.16 -4.39
C TYR A 157 -6.15 12.67 -5.06
N GLY A 158 -7.28 12.02 -4.81
CA GLY A 158 -8.60 12.45 -5.26
C GLY A 158 -8.92 13.89 -4.82
N ALA A 159 -8.51 14.30 -3.62
CA ALA A 159 -8.68 15.67 -3.13
C ALA A 159 -7.94 16.74 -3.97
N TYR A 160 -6.94 16.33 -4.77
CA TYR A 160 -6.20 17.21 -5.68
C TYR A 160 -6.62 17.05 -7.15
N THR A 161 -7.53 16.13 -7.47
CA THR A 161 -8.05 15.95 -8.84
C THR A 161 -9.00 17.08 -9.21
N ARG A 162 -9.04 17.45 -10.50
CA ARG A 162 -9.97 18.48 -10.98
C ARG A 162 -11.36 17.88 -11.11
N ARG A 163 -12.40 18.68 -10.87
CA ARG A 163 -13.81 18.25 -11.02
C ARG A 163 -14.15 17.64 -12.40
N LYS A 164 -13.37 17.96 -13.44
CA LYS A 164 -13.56 17.49 -14.81
C LYS A 164 -12.72 16.27 -15.19
N ASP A 165 -11.87 15.78 -14.30
CA ASP A 165 -11.06 14.60 -14.58
C ASP A 165 -11.94 13.33 -14.50
N ASP A 166 -11.82 12.43 -15.48
CA ASP A 166 -12.53 11.16 -15.47
C ASP A 166 -11.88 10.18 -14.48
N THR A 167 -12.49 10.04 -13.31
CA THR A 167 -12.03 9.12 -12.27
C THR A 167 -12.14 7.65 -12.70
N THR A 168 -13.13 7.30 -13.51
CA THR A 168 -13.37 5.93 -13.96
C THR A 168 -12.29 5.49 -14.93
N LEU A 169 -12.06 6.27 -15.99
CA LEU A 169 -11.04 5.97 -17.00
C LEU A 169 -9.65 5.91 -16.37
N ASN A 170 -9.31 6.90 -15.54
CA ASN A 170 -8.02 6.95 -14.86
C ASN A 170 -7.79 5.74 -13.94
N THR A 171 -8.81 5.33 -13.18
CA THR A 171 -8.72 4.16 -12.29
C THR A 171 -8.56 2.86 -13.09
N ALA A 172 -9.30 2.70 -14.19
CA ALA A 172 -9.20 1.52 -15.04
C ALA A 172 -7.82 1.41 -15.72
N LEU A 173 -7.28 2.52 -16.24
CA LEU A 173 -5.94 2.56 -16.83
C LEU A 173 -4.86 2.25 -15.80
N THR A 174 -5.03 2.72 -14.56
CA THR A 174 -4.10 2.42 -13.46
C THR A 174 -4.11 0.93 -13.13
N GLY A 175 -5.28 0.31 -12.98
CA GLY A 175 -5.37 -1.14 -12.72
C GLY A 175 -4.84 -2.02 -13.86
N LEU A 176 -5.08 -1.62 -15.12
CA LEU A 176 -4.51 -2.30 -16.28
C LEU A 176 -2.98 -2.15 -16.34
N GLY A 177 -2.46 -0.96 -16.06
CA GLY A 177 -1.03 -0.70 -15.99
C GLY A 177 -0.35 -1.54 -14.90
N ASP A 178 -0.94 -1.57 -13.70
CA ASP A 178 -0.48 -2.38 -12.57
C ASP A 178 -0.38 -3.86 -12.94
N THR A 179 -1.46 -4.44 -13.46
CA THR A 179 -1.51 -5.85 -13.86
C THR A 179 -0.51 -6.16 -14.99
N THR A 180 -0.36 -5.25 -15.95
CA THR A 180 0.57 -5.43 -17.07
C THR A 180 2.02 -5.48 -16.58
N VAL A 181 2.42 -4.56 -15.69
CA VAL A 181 3.76 -4.55 -15.11
C VAL A 181 3.98 -5.79 -14.24
N ALA A 182 2.97 -6.22 -13.47
CA ALA A 182 3.03 -7.45 -12.68
C ALA A 182 3.24 -8.69 -13.55
N LEU A 183 2.58 -8.79 -14.71
CA LEU A 183 2.78 -9.89 -15.66
C LEU A 183 4.18 -9.88 -16.28
N ILE A 184 4.69 -8.71 -16.70
CA ILE A 184 6.06 -8.57 -17.22
C ILE A 184 7.08 -9.02 -16.16
N ALA A 185 6.92 -8.54 -14.92
CA ALA A 185 7.79 -8.91 -13.82
C ALA A 185 7.68 -10.41 -13.49
N GLY A 186 6.47 -10.97 -13.49
CA GLY A 186 6.23 -12.40 -13.27
C GLY A 186 6.95 -13.26 -14.31
N ILE A 187 6.80 -12.96 -15.60
CA ILE A 187 7.48 -13.69 -16.68
C ILE A 187 9.01 -13.61 -16.49
N MET A 188 9.54 -12.40 -16.26
CA MET A 188 10.97 -12.17 -16.05
C MET A 188 11.50 -13.00 -14.86
N ILE A 189 10.83 -12.93 -13.71
CA ILE A 189 11.26 -13.60 -12.48
C ILE A 189 11.17 -15.12 -12.61
N PHE A 190 10.04 -15.66 -13.07
CA PHE A 190 9.89 -17.11 -13.21
C PHE A 190 10.84 -17.68 -14.26
N ALA A 191 11.03 -17.01 -15.40
CA ALA A 191 12.03 -17.41 -16.39
C ALA A 191 13.45 -17.44 -15.79
N THR A 192 13.81 -16.42 -15.01
CA THR A 192 15.11 -16.31 -14.35
C THR A 192 15.31 -17.41 -13.31
N VAL A 193 14.37 -17.57 -12.37
CA VAL A 193 14.43 -18.56 -11.29
C VAL A 193 14.61 -19.96 -11.86
N PHE A 194 13.83 -20.33 -12.88
CA PHE A 194 13.87 -21.67 -13.48
C PHE A 194 15.09 -21.90 -14.37
N ALA A 195 15.67 -20.85 -14.95
CA ALA A 195 16.94 -20.93 -15.66
C ALA A 195 18.13 -21.13 -14.68
N MET A 196 18.05 -20.51 -13.50
CA MET A 196 19.10 -20.55 -12.48
C MET A 196 18.98 -21.72 -11.50
N SER A 197 17.87 -22.45 -11.56
CA SER A 197 17.59 -23.58 -10.69
C SER A 197 17.87 -24.90 -11.43
N PRO A 198 18.71 -25.80 -10.87
CA PRO A 198 19.03 -27.07 -11.52
C PRO A 198 17.82 -28.00 -11.61
N THR A 199 16.93 -27.97 -10.61
CA THR A 199 15.76 -28.86 -10.50
C THR A 199 14.48 -28.07 -10.29
N LEU A 200 13.32 -28.71 -10.54
CA LEU A 200 12.01 -28.13 -10.24
C LEU A 200 11.88 -27.79 -8.75
N SER A 201 12.24 -28.71 -7.86
CA SER A 201 12.16 -28.49 -6.41
C SER A 201 13.02 -27.32 -5.93
N SER A 202 14.20 -27.11 -6.52
CA SER A 202 15.01 -25.93 -6.21
C SER A 202 14.40 -24.62 -6.74
N ALA A 203 13.66 -24.68 -7.85
CA ALA A 203 12.95 -23.52 -8.38
C ALA A 203 11.70 -23.19 -7.53
N GLU A 204 10.99 -24.21 -7.05
CA GLU A 204 9.85 -24.02 -6.14
C GLU A 204 10.31 -23.42 -4.81
N ALA A 205 11.37 -23.97 -4.20
CA ALA A 205 11.97 -23.41 -2.99
C ALA A 205 12.48 -21.96 -3.20
N ALA A 206 12.92 -21.63 -4.41
CA ALA A 206 13.31 -20.27 -4.77
C ALA A 206 12.10 -19.32 -4.81
N VAL A 207 10.99 -19.75 -5.39
CA VAL A 207 9.73 -18.97 -5.41
C VAL A 207 9.21 -18.74 -3.99
N GLU A 208 9.39 -19.70 -3.09
CA GLU A 208 9.02 -19.58 -1.66
C GLU A 208 9.84 -18.54 -0.90
N THR A 209 10.98 -18.06 -1.42
CA THR A 209 11.73 -16.94 -0.81
C THR A 209 10.99 -15.60 -0.85
N GLY A 210 9.87 -15.53 -1.59
CA GLY A 210 8.99 -14.37 -1.62
C GLY A 210 9.58 -13.16 -2.34
N GLY A 211 8.88 -12.03 -2.29
CA GLY A 211 9.21 -10.84 -3.07
C GLY A 211 10.62 -10.29 -2.81
N SER A 212 11.11 -10.38 -1.56
CA SER A 212 12.45 -9.92 -1.18
C SER A 212 13.54 -10.80 -1.77
N GLY A 213 13.44 -12.13 -1.65
CA GLY A 213 14.39 -13.07 -2.25
C GLY A 213 14.42 -12.98 -3.77
N LEU A 214 13.25 -12.93 -4.41
CA LEU A 214 13.13 -12.80 -5.87
C LEU A 214 13.79 -11.49 -6.37
N THR A 215 13.62 -10.39 -5.63
CA THR A 215 14.17 -9.08 -6.01
C THR A 215 15.67 -8.94 -5.70
N PHE A 216 16.13 -9.41 -4.55
CA PHE A 216 17.47 -9.13 -4.04
C PHE A 216 18.47 -10.28 -4.20
N ILE A 217 18.01 -11.44 -4.69
CA ILE A 217 18.86 -12.59 -5.06
C ILE A 217 18.79 -12.83 -6.56
N TYR A 218 17.60 -13.11 -7.11
CA TYR A 218 17.46 -13.59 -8.48
C TYR A 218 17.61 -12.50 -9.54
N LEU A 219 17.14 -11.27 -9.29
CA LEU A 219 17.40 -10.16 -10.22
C LEU A 219 18.90 -9.81 -10.34
N PRO A 220 19.68 -9.67 -9.26
CA PRO A 220 21.12 -9.51 -9.38
C PRO A 220 21.79 -10.64 -10.16
N GLN A 221 21.37 -11.90 -9.97
CA GLN A 221 21.87 -13.01 -10.78
C GLN A 221 21.54 -12.82 -12.26
N LEU A 222 20.31 -12.40 -12.60
CA LEU A 222 19.92 -12.10 -13.98
C LEU A 222 20.80 -11.01 -14.59
N PHE A 223 21.08 -9.95 -13.83
CA PHE A 223 21.98 -8.90 -14.29
C PHE A 223 23.41 -9.42 -14.48
N GLY A 224 23.85 -10.40 -13.70
CA GLY A 224 25.12 -11.11 -13.93
C GLY A 224 25.22 -11.79 -15.30
N GLU A 225 24.09 -12.22 -15.85
CA GLU A 225 23.99 -12.85 -17.17
C GLU A 225 23.88 -11.86 -18.34
N MET A 226 23.90 -10.55 -18.08
CA MET A 226 23.73 -9.50 -19.09
C MET A 226 25.06 -8.83 -19.46
N ILE A 227 25.28 -8.59 -20.76
CA ILE A 227 26.36 -7.70 -21.21
C ILE A 227 26.10 -6.30 -20.65
N GLY A 228 27.05 -5.74 -19.90
CA GLY A 228 26.86 -4.47 -19.21
C GLY A 228 25.87 -4.52 -18.05
N GLY A 229 25.56 -5.72 -17.53
CA GLY A 229 24.53 -5.93 -16.52
C GLY A 229 24.71 -5.15 -15.23
N ARG A 230 25.94 -4.74 -14.86
CA ARG A 230 26.17 -3.81 -13.75
C ARG A 230 25.47 -2.46 -13.95
N TRP A 231 25.51 -1.91 -15.17
CA TRP A 231 24.83 -0.64 -15.48
C TRP A 231 23.31 -0.81 -15.47
N VAL A 232 22.81 -1.94 -15.96
CA VAL A 232 21.40 -2.31 -15.88
C VAL A 232 20.95 -2.40 -14.43
N ALA A 233 21.71 -3.11 -13.58
CA ALA A 233 21.43 -3.25 -12.16
C ALA A 233 21.42 -1.89 -11.43
N ILE A 234 22.42 -1.03 -11.69
CA ILE A 234 22.47 0.32 -11.11
C ILE A 234 21.23 1.11 -11.50
N ALA A 235 20.88 1.15 -12.80
CA ALA A 235 19.72 1.89 -13.28
C ALA A 235 18.41 1.32 -12.71
N PHE A 236 18.30 -0.01 -12.63
CA PHE A 236 17.12 -0.71 -12.13
C PHE A 236 16.90 -0.45 -10.64
N PHE A 237 17.90 -0.70 -9.79
CA PHE A 237 17.77 -0.49 -8.35
C PHE A 237 17.68 0.99 -7.99
N LEU A 238 18.27 1.90 -8.77
CA LEU A 238 18.07 3.33 -8.59
C LEU A 238 16.63 3.74 -8.91
N ALA A 239 16.08 3.28 -10.04
CA ALA A 239 14.69 3.56 -10.39
C ALA A 239 13.71 2.93 -9.37
N MET A 240 14.00 1.72 -8.89
CA MET A 240 13.24 1.07 -7.82
C MET A 240 13.32 1.84 -6.50
N ALA A 241 14.49 2.37 -6.13
CA ALA A 241 14.64 3.19 -4.92
C ALA A 241 13.86 4.51 -5.01
N PHE A 242 13.80 5.13 -6.18
CA PHE A 242 12.98 6.32 -6.43
C PHE A 242 11.47 6.02 -6.44
N ALA A 243 11.07 4.86 -6.99
CA ALA A 243 9.69 4.38 -6.88
C ALA A 243 9.30 4.17 -5.40
N ALA A 244 10.18 3.53 -4.62
CA ALA A 244 9.98 3.33 -3.19
C ALA A 244 9.92 4.67 -2.43
N LEU A 245 10.81 5.61 -2.76
CA LEU A 245 10.81 6.97 -2.20
C LEU A 245 9.47 7.67 -2.44
N THR A 246 8.86 7.57 -3.63
CA THR A 246 7.57 8.23 -3.86
C THR A 246 6.43 7.66 -3.05
N SER A 247 6.35 6.34 -2.89
CA SER A 247 5.36 5.72 -2.00
C SER A 247 5.60 6.13 -0.53
N MET A 248 6.86 6.25 -0.14
CA MET A 248 7.23 6.70 1.20
C MET A 248 6.86 8.17 1.43
N ILE A 249 7.10 9.07 0.47
CA ILE A 249 6.68 10.47 0.54
C ILE A 249 5.17 10.58 0.67
N ALA A 250 4.40 9.82 -0.13
CA ALA A 250 2.93 9.84 -0.07
C ALA A 250 2.42 9.39 1.31
N THR A 251 2.99 8.29 1.83
CA THR A 251 2.67 7.74 3.15
C THR A 251 3.02 8.72 4.26
N TYR A 252 4.21 9.32 4.19
CA TYR A 252 4.71 10.29 5.15
C TYR A 252 3.84 11.56 5.14
N GLU A 253 3.57 12.15 3.97
CA GLU A 253 2.78 13.37 3.84
C GLU A 253 1.34 13.16 4.32
N ASN A 254 0.76 12.00 4.05
CA ASN A 254 -0.55 11.63 4.60
C ASN A 254 -0.52 11.69 6.14
N ALA A 255 0.49 11.11 6.78
CA ALA A 255 0.65 11.19 8.24
C ALA A 255 0.83 12.63 8.72
N VAL A 256 1.71 13.42 8.08
CA VAL A 256 1.96 14.83 8.44
C VAL A 256 0.68 15.66 8.35
N LYS A 257 -0.08 15.49 7.26
CA LYS A 257 -1.33 16.22 7.05
C LYS A 257 -2.32 15.97 8.18
N ASN A 258 -2.46 14.74 8.63
CA ASN A 258 -3.35 14.41 9.76
C ASN A 258 -2.94 15.13 11.07
N PHE A 259 -1.64 15.30 11.32
CA PHE A 259 -1.17 16.06 12.49
C PHE A 259 -1.34 17.57 12.32
N VAL A 260 -1.14 18.08 11.09
CA VAL A 260 -1.38 19.50 10.78
C VAL A 260 -2.86 19.85 10.91
N ASP A 261 -3.75 19.01 10.36
CA ASP A 261 -5.20 19.13 10.51
C ASP A 261 -5.62 19.00 12.00
N ALA A 262 -4.81 18.34 12.83
CA ALA A 262 -4.97 18.32 14.29
C ALA A 262 -4.45 19.58 15.01
N GLY A 263 -3.98 20.60 14.29
CA GLY A 263 -3.44 21.85 14.81
C GLY A 263 -1.98 21.78 15.28
N TRP A 264 -1.19 20.83 14.78
CA TRP A 264 0.25 20.81 15.03
C TRP A 264 1.00 21.63 13.98
N GLY A 265 2.06 22.33 14.40
CA GLY A 265 2.97 22.96 13.44
C GLY A 265 3.65 21.91 12.55
N ARG A 266 3.67 22.11 11.22
CA ARG A 266 4.22 21.16 10.24
C ARG A 266 5.62 20.65 10.60
N LYS A 267 6.53 21.55 11.01
CA LYS A 267 7.91 21.17 11.39
C LYS A 267 7.96 20.22 12.59
N LYS A 268 7.09 20.46 13.59
CA LYS A 268 6.96 19.58 14.75
C LYS A 268 6.38 18.22 14.36
N ALA A 269 5.36 18.22 13.50
CA ALA A 269 4.76 16.98 12.99
C ALA A 269 5.81 16.11 12.27
N ILE A 270 6.59 16.70 11.36
CA ILE A 270 7.69 16.00 10.66
C ILE A 270 8.71 15.46 11.66
N GLY A 271 9.20 16.27 12.61
CA GLY A 271 10.18 15.80 13.59
C GLY A 271 9.70 14.60 14.42
N VAL A 272 8.45 14.65 14.90
CA VAL A 272 7.85 13.57 15.70
C VAL A 272 7.55 12.33 14.85
N LEU A 273 7.06 12.50 13.62
CA LEU A 273 6.79 11.38 12.72
C LEU A 273 8.07 10.71 12.24
N THR A 274 9.14 11.44 11.92
CA THR A 274 10.44 10.84 11.59
C THR A 274 10.95 9.99 12.76
N LEU A 275 10.93 10.54 13.97
CA LEU A 275 11.38 9.81 15.15
C LEU A 275 10.49 8.59 15.44
N GLY A 276 9.17 8.75 15.33
CA GLY A 276 8.20 7.67 15.50
C GLY A 276 8.39 6.54 14.48
N MET A 277 8.49 6.88 13.19
CA MET A 277 8.72 5.91 12.11
C MET A 277 10.07 5.20 12.25
N LEU A 278 11.11 5.91 12.72
CA LEU A 278 12.39 5.28 13.03
C LEU A 278 12.22 4.28 14.16
N LEU A 279 11.75 4.72 15.34
CA LEU A 279 11.66 3.89 16.54
C LEU A 279 10.71 2.69 16.38
N LEU A 280 9.57 2.88 15.71
CA LEU A 280 8.60 1.81 15.47
C LEU A 280 8.99 0.90 14.30
N GLY A 281 9.83 1.38 13.38
CA GLY A 281 10.42 0.55 12.32
C GLY A 281 11.70 -0.18 12.73
N LEU A 282 12.37 0.24 13.82
CA LEU A 282 13.61 -0.39 14.31
C LEU A 282 13.48 -1.90 14.52
N PRO A 283 12.41 -2.44 15.14
CA PRO A 283 12.27 -3.88 15.30
C PRO A 283 12.20 -4.60 13.95
N SER A 284 11.58 -4.01 12.92
CA SER A 284 11.56 -4.56 11.55
C SER A 284 12.95 -4.60 10.90
N ALA A 285 13.85 -3.69 11.27
CA ALA A 285 15.24 -3.67 10.80
C ALA A 285 16.17 -4.59 11.61
N MET A 286 15.86 -4.83 12.89
CA MET A 286 16.75 -5.53 13.83
C MET A 286 16.41 -6.99 14.06
N LEU A 287 15.12 -7.35 14.08
CA LEU A 287 14.66 -8.71 14.38
C LEU A 287 14.71 -9.57 13.12
N ILE A 288 15.92 -9.93 12.75
CA ILE A 288 16.23 -10.88 11.67
C ILE A 288 16.54 -12.23 12.33
N LEU A 289 15.68 -13.23 12.11
CA LEU A 289 15.85 -14.57 12.69
C LEU A 289 16.12 -15.60 11.58
N PRO A 290 16.91 -16.65 11.87
CA PRO A 290 17.11 -17.73 10.92
C PRO A 290 15.83 -18.58 10.81
N VAL A 291 15.22 -18.62 9.63
CA VAL A 291 14.12 -19.53 9.28
C VAL A 291 14.65 -20.52 8.25
N ASN A 292 14.65 -21.82 8.60
CA ASN A 292 15.26 -22.89 7.79
C ASN A 292 16.71 -22.61 7.36
N GLY A 293 17.48 -21.91 8.20
CA GLY A 293 18.87 -21.53 7.93
C GLY A 293 19.04 -20.23 7.12
N THR A 294 17.96 -19.58 6.70
CA THR A 294 18.00 -18.31 5.96
C THR A 294 17.70 -17.14 6.90
N PRO A 295 18.50 -16.06 6.92
CA PRO A 295 18.15 -14.83 7.65
C PRO A 295 16.84 -14.23 7.09
N THR A 296 15.83 -14.13 7.94
CA THR A 296 14.48 -13.69 7.57
C THR A 296 14.05 -12.52 8.46
N PRO A 297 13.52 -11.42 7.89
CA PRO A 297 13.05 -10.25 8.64
C PRO A 297 11.68 -10.51 9.29
N VAL A 298 11.61 -11.46 10.20
CA VAL A 298 10.36 -12.01 10.77
C VAL A 298 9.42 -10.95 11.36
N PHE A 299 9.95 -9.90 11.98
CA PHE A 299 9.11 -8.84 12.53
C PHE A 299 8.55 -7.95 11.42
N LEU A 300 9.33 -7.68 10.36
CA LEU A 300 8.85 -6.96 9.19
C LEU A 300 7.70 -7.74 8.53
N ASP A 301 7.89 -9.03 8.30
CA ASP A 301 6.90 -9.90 7.67
C ASP A 301 5.60 -9.95 8.50
N ASN A 302 5.72 -10.00 9.83
CA ASN A 302 4.57 -9.88 10.73
C ASN A 302 3.85 -8.53 10.58
N GLN A 303 4.58 -7.41 10.59
CA GLN A 303 3.98 -6.09 10.50
C GLN A 303 3.34 -5.83 9.13
N ASP A 304 3.96 -6.32 8.05
CA ASP A 304 3.39 -6.28 6.70
C ASP A 304 2.04 -7.00 6.66
N PHE A 305 1.99 -8.20 7.25
CA PHE A 305 0.76 -8.95 7.39
C PHE A 305 -0.31 -8.25 8.26
N VAL A 306 0.06 -7.78 9.46
CA VAL A 306 -0.86 -7.16 10.44
C VAL A 306 -1.53 -5.90 9.88
N TRP A 307 -0.74 -4.99 9.32
CA TRP A 307 -1.28 -3.72 8.83
C TRP A 307 -1.90 -3.86 7.46
N GLY A 308 -1.44 -4.85 6.72
CA GLY A 308 -2.04 -5.32 5.50
C GLY A 308 -3.47 -5.79 5.59
N LEU A 309 -3.76 -6.65 6.58
CA LEU A 309 -5.14 -7.03 6.87
C LEU A 309 -5.98 -5.85 7.35
N GLY A 310 -5.34 -4.84 7.95
CA GLY A 310 -5.99 -3.58 8.29
C GLY A 310 -6.54 -2.83 7.07
N LEU A 311 -5.98 -3.07 5.87
CA LEU A 311 -6.50 -2.53 4.61
C LEU A 311 -7.84 -3.13 4.21
N VAL A 312 -8.08 -4.41 4.52
CA VAL A 312 -9.38 -5.05 4.29
C VAL A 312 -10.45 -4.38 5.16
N VAL A 313 -10.11 -4.06 6.41
CA VAL A 313 -10.98 -3.28 7.31
C VAL A 313 -11.25 -1.88 6.75
N SER A 314 -10.22 -1.21 6.23
CA SER A 314 -10.38 0.07 5.55
C SER A 314 -11.31 -0.03 4.33
N GLY A 315 -11.17 -1.08 3.51
CA GLY A 315 -12.06 -1.38 2.39
C GLY A 315 -13.51 -1.57 2.84
N ALA A 316 -13.73 -2.28 3.95
CA ALA A 316 -15.05 -2.43 4.55
C ALA A 316 -15.66 -1.09 5.01
N PHE A 317 -14.85 -0.15 5.51
CA PHE A 317 -15.32 1.19 5.85
C PHE A 317 -15.71 2.02 4.62
N ILE A 318 -14.93 1.94 3.54
CA ILE A 318 -15.28 2.58 2.26
C ILE A 318 -16.58 1.97 1.72
N TYR A 319 -16.70 0.64 1.72
CA TYR A 319 -17.92 -0.05 1.32
C TYR A 319 -19.12 0.43 2.14
N PHE A 320 -18.99 0.48 3.48
CA PHE A 320 -20.06 0.96 4.36
C PHE A 320 -20.46 2.41 4.08
N LEU A 321 -19.50 3.27 3.74
CA LEU A 321 -19.75 4.65 3.34
C LEU A 321 -20.58 4.73 2.05
N VAL A 322 -20.17 4.00 1.01
CA VAL A 322 -20.87 3.95 -0.28
C VAL A 322 -22.26 3.35 -0.12
N TRP A 323 -22.38 2.28 0.67
CA TRP A 323 -23.66 1.63 0.95
C TRP A 323 -24.64 2.59 1.66
N LYS A 324 -24.19 3.32 2.69
CA LYS A 324 -25.03 4.28 3.42
C LYS A 324 -25.42 5.48 2.55
N TYR A 325 -24.52 5.97 1.70
CA TYR A 325 -24.84 7.03 0.73
C TYR A 325 -25.87 6.53 -0.31
N GLY A 326 -25.82 5.25 -0.66
CA GLY A 326 -26.66 4.61 -1.65
C GLY A 326 -25.85 4.35 -2.92
N ILE A 327 -25.60 3.06 -3.20
CA ILE A 327 -24.68 2.59 -4.26
C ILE A 327 -25.03 3.19 -5.63
N THR A 328 -26.30 3.13 -6.04
CA THR A 328 -26.75 3.66 -7.34
C THR A 328 -26.55 5.18 -7.41
N ARG A 329 -26.87 5.91 -6.34
CA ARG A 329 -26.64 7.37 -6.26
C ARG A 329 -25.14 7.70 -6.34
N PHE A 330 -24.30 6.90 -5.68
CA PHE A 330 -22.85 7.07 -5.73
C PHE A 330 -22.33 6.89 -7.15
N ARG A 331 -22.78 5.84 -7.84
CA ARG A 331 -22.42 5.58 -9.24
C ARG A 331 -22.88 6.71 -10.16
N GLU A 332 -24.10 7.21 -10.00
CA GLU A 332 -24.67 8.22 -10.90
C GLU A 332 -24.10 9.62 -10.65
N ASN A 333 -23.85 10.00 -9.40
CA ASN A 333 -23.42 11.34 -9.04
C ASN A 333 -21.89 11.52 -9.09
N TYR A 334 -21.11 10.51 -8.68
CA TYR A 334 -19.65 10.64 -8.55
C TYR A 334 -18.85 9.89 -9.61
N ILE A 335 -19.29 8.68 -10.00
CA ILE A 335 -18.57 7.87 -10.99
C ILE A 335 -18.94 8.31 -12.41
N ASN A 336 -20.25 8.35 -12.70
CA ASN A 336 -20.79 8.77 -13.98
C ASN A 336 -21.07 10.28 -14.01
N SER A 337 -20.09 11.07 -13.56
CA SER A 337 -20.20 12.52 -13.62
C SER A 337 -20.44 13.00 -15.06
N ARG A 338 -20.91 14.24 -15.22
CA ARG A 338 -21.13 14.83 -16.56
C ARG A 338 -19.85 14.90 -17.42
N PHE A 339 -18.68 14.78 -16.81
CA PHE A 339 -17.37 14.82 -17.45
C PHE A 339 -16.74 13.44 -17.63
N ALA A 340 -17.41 12.36 -17.23
CA ALA A 340 -16.91 11.01 -17.40
C ALA A 340 -17.01 10.58 -18.87
N ASP A 341 -15.86 10.30 -19.48
CA ASP A 341 -15.73 9.70 -20.80
C ASP A 341 -16.16 8.22 -20.75
N MET A 342 -15.80 7.51 -19.68
CA MET A 342 -16.19 6.12 -19.45
C MET A 342 -17.30 6.00 -18.41
N LYS A 343 -18.50 5.62 -18.86
CA LYS A 343 -19.65 5.38 -17.97
C LYS A 343 -19.72 3.94 -17.47
N VAL A 344 -19.95 3.80 -16.18
CA VAL A 344 -20.13 2.54 -15.47
C VAL A 344 -21.60 2.15 -15.43
N GLY A 345 -21.88 0.94 -15.91
CA GLY A 345 -23.23 0.37 -15.96
C GLY A 345 -23.71 -0.20 -14.62
N ARG A 346 -24.90 -0.80 -14.64
CA ARG A 346 -25.54 -1.41 -13.45
C ARG A 346 -24.76 -2.59 -12.86
N TRP A 347 -23.77 -3.14 -13.57
CA TRP A 347 -22.90 -4.19 -13.03
C TRP A 347 -22.16 -3.73 -11.77
N PHE A 348 -21.82 -2.45 -11.66
CA PHE A 348 -21.22 -1.88 -10.45
C PHE A 348 -22.16 -1.96 -9.25
N ASP A 349 -23.45 -1.67 -9.46
CA ASP A 349 -24.46 -1.78 -8.41
C ASP A 349 -24.57 -3.23 -7.90
N ILE A 350 -24.49 -4.21 -8.81
CA ILE A 350 -24.49 -5.64 -8.48
C ILE A 350 -23.22 -6.02 -7.70
N LEU A 351 -22.05 -5.56 -8.15
CA LEU A 351 -20.77 -5.83 -7.47
C LEU A 351 -20.79 -5.29 -6.04
N PHE A 352 -21.18 -4.03 -5.86
CA PHE A 352 -21.23 -3.41 -4.53
C PHE A 352 -22.32 -4.02 -3.65
N LYS A 353 -23.48 -4.39 -4.21
CA LYS A 353 -24.59 -4.91 -3.40
C LYS A 353 -24.38 -6.36 -2.96
N TYR A 354 -23.71 -7.18 -3.78
CA TYR A 354 -23.61 -8.62 -3.55
C TYR A 354 -22.18 -9.14 -3.50
N VAL A 355 -21.32 -8.77 -4.45
CA VAL A 355 -19.98 -9.37 -4.57
C VAL A 355 -19.04 -8.88 -3.46
N ILE A 356 -18.89 -7.56 -3.29
CA ILE A 356 -18.01 -6.97 -2.27
C ILE A 356 -18.37 -7.42 -0.84
N PRO A 357 -19.66 -7.45 -0.42
CA PRO A 357 -20.02 -7.95 0.91
C PRO A 357 -19.68 -9.43 1.10
N VAL A 358 -19.96 -10.26 0.09
CA VAL A 358 -19.63 -11.69 0.15
C VAL A 358 -18.12 -11.88 0.21
N GLU A 359 -17.36 -11.17 -0.61
CA GLU A 359 -15.90 -11.16 -0.60
C GLU A 359 -15.35 -10.79 0.79
N LEU A 360 -15.81 -9.67 1.37
CA LEU A 360 -15.38 -9.24 2.71
C LEU A 360 -15.65 -10.31 3.78
N VAL A 361 -16.82 -10.96 3.75
CA VAL A 361 -17.18 -12.02 4.70
C VAL A 361 -16.33 -13.26 4.46
N VAL A 362 -16.22 -13.73 3.22
CA VAL A 362 -15.48 -14.95 2.85
C VAL A 362 -13.99 -14.77 3.16
N MET A 363 -13.39 -13.65 2.79
CA MET A 363 -11.99 -13.35 3.11
C MET A 363 -11.75 -13.33 4.62
N SER A 364 -12.65 -12.70 5.38
CA SER A 364 -12.54 -12.64 6.85
C SER A 364 -12.68 -14.03 7.49
N VAL A 365 -13.64 -14.84 7.05
CA VAL A 365 -13.85 -16.21 7.56
C VAL A 365 -12.68 -17.12 7.19
N TRP A 366 -12.25 -17.07 5.94
CA TRP A 366 -11.10 -17.85 5.46
C TRP A 366 -9.83 -17.51 6.23
N PHE A 367 -9.62 -16.22 6.49
CA PHE A 367 -8.49 -15.76 7.28
C PHE A 367 -8.49 -16.37 8.69
N ILE A 368 -9.63 -16.31 9.37
CA ILE A 368 -9.81 -16.94 10.68
C ILE A 368 -9.59 -18.46 10.58
N TYR A 369 -10.12 -19.10 9.55
CA TYR A 369 -9.95 -20.53 9.32
C TYR A 369 -8.47 -20.91 9.12
N GLN A 370 -7.72 -20.20 8.27
CA GLN A 370 -6.30 -20.44 8.03
C GLN A 370 -5.48 -20.29 9.31
N THR A 371 -5.81 -19.27 10.12
CA THR A 371 -5.21 -19.04 11.44
C THR A 371 -5.41 -20.23 12.39
N ILE A 372 -6.55 -20.92 12.30
CA ILE A 372 -6.91 -22.04 13.18
C ILE A 372 -6.35 -23.37 12.66
N VAL A 373 -6.44 -23.63 11.36
CA VAL A 373 -6.17 -24.95 10.75
C VAL A 373 -4.74 -25.14 10.30
N ASN A 374 -4.06 -24.06 9.90
CA ASN A 374 -2.64 -24.09 9.57
C ASN A 374 -1.87 -23.22 10.58
N PRO A 375 -1.84 -23.57 11.88
CA PRO A 375 -0.88 -22.97 12.78
C PRO A 375 0.49 -23.48 12.32
N THR A 376 1.21 -22.71 11.51
CA THR A 376 2.65 -22.92 11.38
C THR A 376 3.26 -22.76 12.77
N ASP A 377 4.33 -23.50 13.07
CA ASP A 377 5.04 -23.43 14.36
C ASP A 377 5.65 -22.03 14.67
N GLU A 378 5.46 -21.07 13.77
CA GLU A 378 5.96 -19.71 13.86
C GLU A 378 4.88 -18.78 14.44
N TRP A 379 4.98 -18.52 15.75
CA TRP A 379 4.06 -17.71 16.57
C TRP A 379 3.76 -16.29 16.02
N TRP A 380 4.50 -15.82 15.02
CA TRP A 380 4.40 -14.49 14.42
C TRP A 380 3.73 -14.44 13.04
N VAL A 381 3.52 -15.57 12.34
CA VAL A 381 2.89 -15.59 10.99
C VAL A 381 1.53 -16.28 10.99
N SER A 382 1.30 -17.23 11.89
CA SER A 382 0.00 -17.90 11.97
C SER A 382 -0.22 -18.58 13.32
N GLY A 383 -1.47 -18.95 13.60
CA GLY A 383 -1.90 -19.46 14.89
C GLY A 383 -2.63 -18.43 15.76
N ILE A 384 -3.31 -18.93 16.79
CA ILE A 384 -4.19 -18.12 17.64
C ILE A 384 -3.46 -16.99 18.37
N VAL A 385 -2.19 -17.19 18.73
CA VAL A 385 -1.37 -16.17 19.41
C VAL A 385 -1.08 -14.99 18.49
N GLY A 386 -0.60 -15.24 17.27
CA GLY A 386 -0.37 -14.19 16.28
C GLY A 386 -1.63 -13.40 15.97
N PHE A 387 -2.78 -14.08 15.86
CA PHE A 387 -4.08 -13.43 15.69
C PHE A 387 -4.49 -12.56 16.88
N LEU A 388 -4.33 -13.05 18.11
CA LEU A 388 -4.65 -12.27 19.31
C LEU A 388 -3.71 -11.05 19.46
N VAL A 389 -2.44 -11.19 19.12
CA VAL A 389 -1.47 -10.09 19.09
C VAL A 389 -1.87 -9.05 18.03
N MET A 390 -2.30 -9.49 16.84
CA MET A 390 -2.86 -8.60 15.81
C MET A 390 -4.10 -7.86 16.31
N MET A 391 -5.06 -8.58 16.88
CA MET A 391 -6.28 -7.98 17.46
C MET A 391 -5.94 -6.98 18.56
N GLY A 392 -4.96 -7.28 19.42
CA GLY A 392 -4.47 -6.37 20.45
C GLY A 392 -3.91 -5.08 19.85
N GLN A 393 -3.05 -5.19 18.83
CA GLN A 393 -2.52 -4.03 18.09
C GLN A 393 -3.64 -3.19 17.46
N TRP A 394 -4.62 -3.84 16.84
CA TRP A 394 -5.76 -3.16 16.22
C TRP A 394 -6.66 -2.47 17.26
N ILE A 395 -6.92 -3.10 18.40
CA ILE A 395 -7.69 -2.48 19.49
C ILE A 395 -6.97 -1.23 19.99
N LEU A 396 -5.67 -1.32 20.26
CA LEU A 396 -4.87 -0.17 20.68
C LEU A 396 -4.88 0.94 19.63
N ALA A 397 -4.72 0.59 18.35
CA ALA A 397 -4.83 1.53 17.24
C ALA A 397 -6.21 2.19 17.20
N ILE A 398 -7.31 1.43 17.28
CA ILE A 398 -8.68 1.93 17.28
C ILE A 398 -8.91 2.90 18.44
N LEU A 399 -8.44 2.56 19.65
CA LEU A 399 -8.54 3.43 20.82
C LEU A 399 -7.75 4.73 20.61
N GLY A 400 -6.52 4.63 20.10
CA GLY A 400 -5.67 5.78 19.78
C GLY A 400 -6.28 6.70 18.72
N VAL A 401 -6.70 6.16 17.57
CA VAL A 401 -7.29 6.95 16.48
C VAL A 401 -8.64 7.54 16.88
N ARG A 402 -9.43 6.87 17.73
CA ARG A 402 -10.67 7.45 18.26
C ARG A 402 -10.39 8.64 19.16
N TYR A 403 -9.40 8.54 20.03
CA TYR A 403 -8.99 9.63 20.90
C TYR A 403 -8.47 10.83 20.09
N ILE A 404 -7.59 10.58 19.12
CA ILE A 404 -7.07 11.62 18.22
C ILE A 404 -8.21 12.23 17.40
N SER A 405 -9.04 11.40 16.77
CA SER A 405 -10.16 11.84 15.92
C SER A 405 -11.13 12.76 16.66
N ARG A 406 -11.43 12.49 17.93
CA ARG A 406 -12.26 13.40 18.75
C ARG A 406 -11.59 14.76 18.92
N LYS A 407 -10.29 14.79 19.28
CA LYS A 407 -9.54 16.04 19.43
C LYS A 407 -9.44 16.85 18.14
N VAL A 408 -9.25 16.19 17.00
CA VAL A 408 -9.22 16.85 15.69
C VAL A 408 -10.57 17.47 15.36
N GLN A 409 -11.65 16.72 15.58
CA GLN A 409 -13.00 17.20 15.33
C GLN A 409 -13.37 18.40 16.19
N ASP A 410 -13.03 18.36 17.48
CA ASP A 410 -13.36 19.45 18.39
C ASP A 410 -12.64 20.74 17.95
N ARG A 411 -11.36 20.63 17.52
CA ARG A 411 -10.60 21.77 16.98
C ARG A 411 -11.11 22.31 15.64
N LEU A 412 -11.45 21.44 14.69
CA LEU A 412 -11.94 21.89 13.39
C LEU A 412 -13.26 22.66 13.52
N VAL A 413 -14.12 22.27 14.46
CA VAL A 413 -15.34 23.01 14.80
C VAL A 413 -14.99 24.37 15.44
N ASP A 414 -14.01 24.41 16.33
CA ASP A 414 -13.55 25.66 16.96
C ASP A 414 -12.94 26.66 15.96
N ASP A 415 -12.29 26.17 14.89
CA ASP A 415 -11.68 26.99 13.83
C ASP A 415 -12.68 27.47 12.75
N GLY A 416 -13.99 27.24 12.94
CA GLY A 416 -15.04 27.69 12.02
C GLY A 416 -15.13 26.89 10.72
N PHE A 417 -14.39 25.79 10.60
CA PHE A 417 -14.64 24.80 9.54
C PHE A 417 -15.95 24.10 9.89
N ASP A 418 -16.93 24.16 8.99
CA ASP A 418 -18.15 23.37 9.11
C ASP A 418 -17.89 21.99 8.46
N PRO A 419 -17.57 20.93 9.24
CA PRO A 419 -17.38 19.60 8.67
C PRO A 419 -18.69 18.96 8.17
N TYR A 420 -19.80 19.71 8.25
CA TYR A 420 -21.16 19.34 7.90
C TYR A 420 -21.71 20.10 6.68
N SER A 421 -20.96 21.03 6.07
CA SER A 421 -21.32 21.48 4.73
C SER A 421 -21.27 20.27 3.80
N THR A 422 -22.39 20.02 3.12
CA THR A 422 -22.40 19.02 2.05
C THR A 422 -21.56 19.55 0.90
N ILE A 423 -21.04 18.65 0.05
CA ILE A 423 -20.34 19.07 -1.18
C ILE A 423 -21.26 19.99 -2.02
N ASP A 424 -22.59 19.80 -1.93
CA ASP A 424 -23.57 20.68 -2.55
C ASP A 424 -23.61 22.07 -1.90
N ASP A 425 -23.46 22.19 -0.57
CA ASP A 425 -23.43 23.49 0.12
C ASP A 425 -22.18 24.31 -0.22
N ASP A 426 -21.04 23.66 -0.40
CA ASP A 426 -19.80 24.31 -0.84
C ASP A 426 -19.87 24.71 -2.32
N ILE A 427 -20.56 23.93 -3.17
CA ILE A 427 -20.84 24.26 -4.58
C ILE A 427 -21.79 25.45 -4.67
N LEU A 428 -22.89 25.44 -3.92
CA LEU A 428 -23.86 26.53 -3.88
C LEU A 428 -23.19 27.82 -3.39
N ARG A 429 -22.35 27.75 -2.34
CA ARG A 429 -21.57 28.89 -1.85
C ARG A 429 -20.55 29.42 -2.86
N GLU A 430 -19.88 28.54 -3.63
CA GLU A 430 -18.98 28.94 -4.72
C GLU A 430 -19.72 29.61 -5.89
N GLU A 431 -20.98 29.22 -6.13
CA GLU A 431 -21.85 29.78 -7.18
C GLU A 431 -22.66 31.00 -6.71
N GLY A 432 -22.52 31.40 -5.43
CA GLY A 432 -23.20 32.56 -4.84
C GLY A 432 -24.64 32.30 -4.40
N GLU A 433 -25.04 31.04 -4.30
CA GLU A 433 -26.35 30.58 -3.85
C GLU A 433 -26.31 30.15 -2.37
N GLU A 434 -27.37 30.43 -1.63
CA GLU A 434 -27.49 29.96 -0.24
C GLU A 434 -27.91 28.49 -0.21
N PRO A 435 -27.16 27.62 0.50
CA PRO A 435 -27.56 26.24 0.68
C PRO A 435 -28.89 26.11 1.41
N ALA A 436 -29.73 25.16 0.96
CA ALA A 436 -30.97 24.83 1.65
C ALA A 436 -30.66 24.30 3.06
N PRO A 437 -31.45 24.64 4.10
CA PRO A 437 -31.19 24.18 5.46
C PRO A 437 -31.11 22.64 5.50
N SER A 438 -29.97 22.13 5.98
CA SER A 438 -29.63 20.71 5.89
C SER A 438 -30.73 19.84 6.49
N SER A 439 -31.28 18.92 5.71
CA SER A 439 -32.39 18.03 6.13
C SER A 439 -31.93 16.80 6.92
N LEU A 440 -30.65 16.72 7.31
CA LEU A 440 -30.06 15.49 7.85
C LEU A 440 -29.76 15.48 9.36
N VAL A 441 -30.07 16.54 10.11
CA VAL A 441 -30.11 16.49 11.59
C VAL A 441 -31.17 17.47 12.12
N PRO A 442 -32.18 17.03 12.90
CA PRO A 442 -32.95 17.95 13.72
C PRO A 442 -32.02 18.47 14.83
N HIS A 443 -31.84 19.79 14.90
CA HIS A 443 -31.32 20.45 16.09
C HIS A 443 -32.33 20.25 17.23
N GLU A 444 -32.30 19.12 17.93
CA GLU A 444 -32.85 19.07 19.28
C GLU A 444 -31.94 19.88 20.19
N GLY A 445 -32.40 21.06 20.60
CA GLY A 445 -31.78 21.80 21.70
C GLY A 445 -31.51 23.30 21.50
N MET A 446 -32.20 23.98 20.59
CA MET A 446 -32.25 25.45 20.64
C MET A 446 -33.67 25.91 20.96
N ASP A 447 -33.83 26.28 22.23
CA ASP A 447 -35.01 26.86 22.84
C ASP A 447 -35.45 28.10 22.04
N ILE A 448 -36.68 28.06 21.54
CA ILE A 448 -37.31 29.16 20.81
C ILE A 448 -37.91 30.07 21.89
N GLY A 449 -37.07 30.92 22.48
CA GLY A 449 -37.46 31.86 23.52
C GLY A 449 -37.17 33.30 23.11
N GLU A 450 -38.24 34.00 22.71
CA GLU A 450 -38.43 35.46 22.79
C GLU A 450 -37.45 36.40 22.06
N SER A 451 -37.92 37.01 20.96
CA SER A 451 -37.97 38.47 20.81
C SER A 451 -38.49 38.85 19.41
N ILE A 452 -39.81 38.93 19.27
CA ILE A 452 -40.47 39.89 18.38
C ILE A 452 -41.39 40.73 19.26
N ALA A 453 -40.87 41.88 19.71
CA ALA A 453 -41.58 43.11 20.05
C ALA A 453 -40.56 44.23 20.19
#